data_AF-A0A9P5BIM2-F1
#
_entry.id   AF-A0A9P5BIM2-F1
#
_cell.length_a   1.000
_cell.length_b   1.000
_cell.length_c   1.000
_cell.angle_alpha   90.00
_cell.angle_beta   90.00
_cell.angle_gamma   90.00
#
_symmetry.space_group_name_H-M   'P 1'
#
loop_
_entity.id
_entity.type
_entity.pdbx_description
1 polymer ?
#
loop_
_entity_poly.entity_id
_entity_poly.type
_entity_poly.pdbx_seq_one_letter_code
_entity_poly.pdbx_strand_id
1 'polypeptide(L)'
;MQSIRKERRLKWLMVRQLWLWKLNDGTVLTATPSRRNMCMADDLLETIRKSNLRNVSSGDELMKHLVKEKITFPDKFMRAGLGEHILTIFEGEIASEADQEATFYNNFTQNDWDSKHANRAINCTWRVKDIRDELGLIRKVLTPRQAKTSSDPDYISTLQSQLEGMIKWIKYMDKDATTTLESAMLAQASLNEAESARLMKFIILPFTIVTVIFTPLLFMTGLFAVNSDGFPHNEDGELRTPSDWFWRKMVIGEFGTLIPLVIFVLFLYYSRRGPKNQPQEQLGP
;
A
#
# COMPACT_ATOMS: atom_id res chain seq x y z
N MET A 1 -23.79 -14.42 9.74
CA MET A 1 -22.51 -13.93 10.32
C MET A 1 -22.71 -12.70 11.23
N GLN A 2 -23.63 -12.73 12.21
CA GLN A 2 -23.90 -11.57 13.09
C GLN A 2 -23.66 -11.84 14.59
N SER A 3 -23.26 -13.05 15.00
CA SER A 3 -23.17 -13.38 16.44
C SER A 3 -21.81 -13.12 17.11
N ILE A 4 -20.75 -12.71 16.39
CA ILE A 4 -19.41 -12.52 16.99
C ILE A 4 -19.27 -11.14 17.70
N ARG A 5 -20.24 -10.23 17.56
CA ARG A 5 -20.10 -8.83 18.04
C ARG A 5 -20.44 -8.58 19.51
N LYS A 6 -20.88 -9.56 20.32
CA LYS A 6 -21.55 -9.26 21.60
C LYS A 6 -20.78 -9.43 22.91
N GLU A 7 -19.48 -9.71 22.91
CA GLU A 7 -18.70 -9.63 24.15
C GLU A 7 -17.33 -8.98 23.92
N ARG A 8 -17.24 -7.66 24.13
CA ARG A 8 -15.96 -6.97 24.46
C ARG A 8 -15.55 -7.32 25.90
N ARG A 9 -15.38 -8.60 26.22
CA ARG A 9 -14.47 -8.95 27.30
C ARG A 9 -13.07 -8.70 26.74
N LEU A 10 -12.25 -7.93 27.47
CA LEU A 10 -10.82 -7.85 27.20
C LEU A 10 -10.31 -9.30 27.15
N LYS A 11 -10.02 -9.79 25.96
CA LYS A 11 -9.40 -11.10 25.77
C LYS A 11 -7.91 -10.85 25.90
N TRP A 12 -7.38 -11.11 27.09
CA TRP A 12 -5.96 -11.05 27.33
C TRP A 12 -5.32 -12.13 26.45
N LEU A 13 -4.54 -11.72 25.46
CA LEU A 13 -3.72 -12.63 24.67
C LEU A 13 -2.55 -13.07 25.55
N MET A 14 -2.77 -14.10 26.36
CA MET A 14 -1.71 -14.65 27.20
C MET A 14 -0.93 -15.70 26.40
N VAL A 15 0.38 -15.48 26.26
CA VAL A 15 1.29 -16.49 25.74
C VAL A 15 1.29 -17.66 26.72
N ARG A 16 0.84 -18.84 26.26
CA ARG A 16 0.81 -20.04 27.10
C ARG A 16 2.22 -20.60 27.26
N GLN A 17 2.73 -20.51 28.48
CA GLN A 17 4.04 -21.03 28.83
C GLN A 17 3.91 -22.51 29.21
N LEU A 18 4.79 -23.35 28.64
CA LEU A 18 5.00 -24.73 29.08
C LEU A 18 6.18 -24.72 30.04
N TRP A 19 5.93 -25.14 31.28
CA TRP A 19 6.95 -25.36 32.29
C TRP A 19 7.30 -26.84 32.37
N LEU A 20 8.58 -27.13 32.57
CA LEU A 20 9.10 -28.48 32.45
C LEU A 20 10.25 -28.67 33.45
N TRP A 21 10.13 -29.68 34.32
CA TRP A 21 11.11 -30.00 35.35
C TRP A 21 11.39 -31.50 35.34
N LYS A 22 12.66 -31.88 35.21
CA LYS A 22 13.12 -33.26 35.44
C LYS A 22 13.44 -33.40 36.93
N LEU A 23 12.67 -34.20 37.67
CA LEU A 23 12.93 -34.46 39.10
C LEU A 23 13.92 -35.61 39.31
N ASN A 24 13.81 -36.65 38.49
CA ASN A 24 14.72 -37.80 38.48
C ASN A 24 14.70 -38.44 37.07
N ASP A 25 15.40 -39.57 36.87
CA ASP A 25 15.48 -40.23 35.55
C ASP A 25 14.15 -40.84 35.06
N GLY A 26 13.16 -41.00 35.95
CA GLY A 26 11.84 -41.57 35.62
C GLY A 26 10.65 -40.63 35.82
N THR A 27 10.86 -39.38 36.23
CA THR A 27 9.79 -38.45 36.64
C THR A 27 10.05 -37.06 36.10
N VAL A 28 9.15 -36.63 35.22
CA VAL A 28 9.11 -35.28 34.66
C VAL A 28 7.80 -34.63 35.10
N LEU A 29 7.90 -33.45 35.70
CA LEU A 29 6.77 -32.60 36.01
C LEU A 29 6.60 -31.59 34.87
N THR A 30 5.38 -31.46 34.36
CA THR A 30 5.03 -30.46 33.34
C THR A 30 3.83 -29.65 33.81
N ALA A 31 3.85 -28.35 33.58
CA ALA A 31 2.69 -27.48 33.83
C ALA A 31 2.40 -26.64 32.58
N THR A 32 1.15 -26.71 32.11
CA THR A 32 0.67 -25.91 30.99
C THR A 32 -0.74 -25.39 31.28
N PRO A 33 -1.03 -24.11 31.02
CA PRO A 33 -2.36 -23.56 31.19
C PRO A 33 -3.31 -24.21 30.16
N SER A 34 -4.38 -24.85 30.66
CA SER A 34 -5.42 -25.49 29.84
C SER A 34 -6.62 -24.56 29.61
N ARG A 35 -7.28 -24.66 28.45
CA ARG A 35 -8.52 -23.94 28.16
C ARG A 35 -9.72 -24.71 28.71
N ARG A 36 -10.63 -24.03 29.40
CA ARG A 36 -11.94 -24.59 29.79
C ARG A 36 -13.00 -24.55 28.68
N ASN A 37 -12.75 -23.83 27.58
CA ASN A 37 -13.74 -23.64 26.53
C ASN A 37 -13.69 -24.79 25.52
N MET A 38 -14.86 -25.38 25.23
CA MET A 38 -15.12 -26.36 24.17
C MET A 38 -14.90 -25.77 22.76
N CYS A 39 -13.67 -25.44 22.40
CA CYS A 39 -13.31 -25.24 21.00
C CYS A 39 -12.98 -26.61 20.40
N MET A 40 -13.31 -26.85 19.13
CA MET A 40 -12.98 -28.11 18.43
C MET A 40 -11.48 -28.32 18.15
N ALA A 41 -10.64 -27.41 18.63
CA ALA A 41 -9.19 -27.43 18.46
C ALA A 41 -8.52 -28.22 19.58
N ASP A 42 -7.63 -29.14 19.22
CA ASP A 42 -6.76 -29.81 20.19
C ASP A 42 -5.79 -28.77 20.79
N ASP A 43 -5.92 -28.49 22.10
CA ASP A 43 -4.93 -27.72 22.86
C ASP A 43 -3.58 -28.49 22.91
N LEU A 44 -2.46 -27.80 23.15
CA LEU A 44 -1.12 -28.42 23.24
C LEU A 44 -1.09 -29.66 24.15
N LEU A 45 -1.80 -29.62 25.28
CA LEU A 45 -1.90 -30.75 26.21
C LEU A 45 -2.62 -31.95 25.60
N GLU A 46 -3.69 -31.71 24.82
CA GLU A 46 -4.40 -32.77 24.09
C GLU A 46 -3.56 -33.33 22.96
N THR A 47 -2.80 -32.48 22.26
CA THR A 47 -1.85 -32.94 21.23
C THR A 47 -0.78 -33.84 21.83
N ILE A 48 -0.20 -33.44 22.98
CA ILE A 48 0.75 -34.27 23.74
C ILE A 48 0.08 -35.56 24.21
N ARG A 49 -1.16 -35.52 24.70
CA ARG A 49 -1.87 -36.74 25.15
C ARG A 49 -2.16 -37.71 24.02
N LYS A 50 -2.47 -37.21 22.83
CA LYS A 50 -2.71 -38.00 21.61
C LYS A 50 -1.43 -38.49 20.95
N SER A 51 -0.28 -37.90 21.29
CA SER A 51 1.01 -38.34 20.78
C SER A 51 1.33 -39.76 21.26
N ASN A 52 2.09 -40.51 20.48
CA ASN A 52 2.40 -41.90 20.79
C ASN A 52 3.48 -42.00 21.87
N LEU A 53 3.06 -41.92 23.14
CA LEU A 53 3.94 -42.03 24.30
C LEU A 53 4.43 -43.47 24.57
N ARG A 54 4.00 -44.46 23.77
CA ARG A 54 4.35 -45.88 23.97
C ARG A 54 5.83 -46.19 23.79
N ASN A 55 6.55 -45.33 23.06
CA ASN A 55 7.98 -45.52 22.77
C ASN A 55 8.88 -44.73 23.73
N VAL A 56 8.34 -44.16 24.80
CA VAL A 56 9.09 -43.32 25.74
C VAL A 56 9.41 -44.14 26.98
N SER A 57 10.69 -44.45 27.17
CA SER A 57 11.18 -45.35 28.22
C SER A 57 11.91 -44.60 29.35
N SER A 58 12.41 -43.39 29.05
CA SER A 58 13.18 -42.56 29.98
C SER A 58 12.61 -41.14 30.11
N GLY A 59 12.84 -40.50 31.26
CA GLY A 59 12.50 -39.10 31.47
C GLY A 59 13.13 -38.17 30.42
N ASP A 60 14.35 -38.48 29.95
CA ASP A 60 15.01 -37.67 28.90
C ASP A 60 14.34 -37.84 27.53
N GLU A 61 13.86 -39.03 27.21
CA GLU A 61 13.07 -39.26 26.00
C GLU A 61 11.72 -38.53 26.07
N LEU A 62 11.09 -38.50 27.25
CA LEU A 62 9.85 -37.77 27.48
C LEU A 62 10.07 -36.26 27.31
N MET A 63 11.18 -35.73 27.83
CA MET A 63 11.58 -34.34 27.66
C MET A 63 11.79 -33.99 26.18
N LYS A 64 12.54 -34.82 25.45
CA LYS A 64 12.76 -34.67 24.00
C LYS A 64 11.43 -34.71 23.24
N HIS A 65 10.53 -35.62 23.61
CA HIS A 65 9.22 -35.73 23.01
C HIS A 65 8.37 -34.48 23.25
N LEU A 66 8.32 -33.98 24.50
CA LEU A 66 7.53 -32.79 24.87
C LEU A 66 8.03 -31.52 24.17
N VAL A 67 9.35 -31.33 24.10
CA VAL A 67 9.95 -30.19 23.40
C VAL A 67 9.67 -30.26 21.90
N LYS A 68 9.80 -31.45 21.29
CA LYS A 68 9.47 -31.66 19.88
C LYS A 68 8.00 -31.32 19.60
N GLU A 69 7.10 -31.85 20.41
CA GLU A 69 5.66 -31.62 20.20
C GLU A 69 5.28 -30.15 20.36
N LYS A 70 5.93 -29.43 21.28
CA LYS A 70 5.75 -27.97 21.42
C LYS A 70 6.23 -27.19 20.20
N ILE A 71 7.38 -27.57 19.62
CA ILE A 71 7.95 -26.88 18.44
C ILE A 71 7.13 -27.18 17.18
N THR A 72 6.62 -28.40 17.02
CA THR A 72 5.78 -28.78 15.88
C THR A 72 4.31 -28.39 16.08
N PHE A 73 3.90 -27.94 17.27
CA PHE A 73 2.51 -27.56 17.54
C PHE A 73 1.97 -26.45 16.61
N PRO A 74 2.72 -25.35 16.35
CA PRO A 74 2.37 -24.36 15.32
C PRO A 74 2.14 -24.96 13.93
N ASP A 75 2.96 -25.93 13.51
CA ASP A 75 2.79 -26.60 12.22
C ASP A 75 1.52 -27.46 12.18
N LYS A 76 1.15 -28.03 13.33
CA LYS A 76 -0.03 -28.90 13.51
C LYS A 76 -1.34 -28.13 13.75
N PHE A 77 -1.31 -26.79 13.75
CA PHE A 77 -2.50 -25.94 13.97
C PHE A 77 -3.59 -26.06 12.89
N MET A 78 -3.39 -26.91 11.88
CA MET A 78 -4.39 -27.41 10.93
C MET A 78 -5.74 -27.79 11.59
N ARG A 79 -5.77 -28.05 12.90
CA ARG A 79 -6.98 -28.44 13.66
C ARG A 79 -7.67 -27.32 14.44
N ALA A 80 -7.25 -26.05 14.33
CA ALA A 80 -7.91 -24.93 15.03
C ALA A 80 -9.25 -24.47 14.41
N GLY A 81 -9.78 -25.23 13.45
CA GLY A 81 -11.04 -24.94 12.78
C GLY A 81 -10.91 -24.19 11.45
N LEU A 82 -9.70 -23.70 11.11
CA LEU A 82 -9.43 -23.11 9.79
C LEU A 82 -8.82 -24.10 8.79
N GLY A 83 -8.25 -25.23 9.22
CA GLY A 83 -7.63 -26.20 8.31
C GLY A 83 -6.26 -25.79 7.77
N GLU A 84 -5.79 -24.59 8.08
CA GLU A 84 -4.59 -23.98 7.50
C GLU A 84 -3.52 -23.66 8.56
N HIS A 85 -2.26 -23.59 8.11
CA HIS A 85 -1.14 -23.16 8.95
C HIS A 85 -1.26 -21.66 9.28
N ILE A 86 -0.80 -21.25 10.47
CA ILE A 86 -0.88 -19.85 10.89
C ILE A 86 -0.20 -18.90 9.91
N LEU A 87 0.94 -19.30 9.33
CA LEU A 87 1.66 -18.47 8.35
C LEU A 87 0.91 -18.38 7.00
N THR A 88 0.11 -19.37 6.63
CA THR A 88 -0.75 -19.31 5.44
C THR A 88 -1.84 -18.24 5.57
N ILE A 89 -2.35 -18.02 6.78
CA ILE A 89 -3.31 -16.94 7.05
C ILE A 89 -2.66 -15.58 6.79
N PHE A 90 -1.43 -15.38 7.27
CA PHE A 90 -0.67 -14.15 7.02
C PHE A 90 -0.38 -13.96 5.53
N GLU A 91 0.01 -15.02 4.83
CA GLU A 91 0.22 -15.00 3.38
C GLU A 91 -1.06 -14.60 2.63
N GLY A 92 -2.21 -15.17 3.00
CA GLY A 92 -3.50 -14.81 2.42
C GLY A 92 -3.90 -13.34 2.67
N GLU A 93 -3.62 -12.81 3.86
CA GLU A 93 -3.88 -11.40 4.16
C GLU A 93 -2.94 -10.46 3.38
N ILE A 94 -1.66 -10.79 3.24
CA ILE A 94 -0.71 -10.02 2.40
C ILE A 94 -1.18 -10.04 0.94
N ALA A 95 -1.53 -11.20 0.41
CA ALA A 95 -2.03 -11.32 -0.95
C ALA A 95 -3.34 -10.53 -1.17
N SER A 96 -4.24 -10.55 -0.18
CA SER A 96 -5.49 -9.78 -0.26
C SER A 96 -5.24 -8.26 -0.23
N GLU A 97 -4.29 -7.78 0.57
CA GLU A 97 -3.92 -6.37 0.58
C GLU A 97 -3.20 -5.96 -0.71
N ALA A 98 -2.36 -6.83 -1.28
CA ALA A 98 -1.72 -6.63 -2.58
C ALA A 98 -2.74 -6.56 -3.73
N ASP A 99 -3.76 -7.42 -3.73
CA ASP A 99 -4.85 -7.38 -4.73
C ASP A 99 -5.69 -6.10 -4.62
N GLN A 100 -5.97 -5.65 -3.39
CA GLN A 100 -6.65 -4.38 -3.15
C GLN A 100 -5.82 -3.19 -3.64
N GLU A 101 -4.51 -3.23 -3.45
CA GLU A 101 -3.59 -2.20 -3.94
C GLU A 101 -3.52 -2.18 -5.48
N ALA A 102 -3.43 -3.35 -6.12
CA ALA A 102 -3.45 -3.45 -7.57
C ALA A 102 -4.77 -2.91 -8.17
N THR A 103 -5.90 -3.23 -7.52
CA THR A 103 -7.22 -2.69 -7.88
C THR A 103 -7.24 -1.16 -7.80
N PHE A 104 -6.65 -0.61 -6.74
CA PHE A 104 -6.52 0.82 -6.57
C PHE A 104 -5.68 1.47 -7.67
N TYR A 105 -4.52 0.90 -7.99
CA TYR A 105 -3.65 1.40 -9.06
C TYR A 105 -4.37 1.39 -10.42
N ASN A 106 -5.09 0.32 -10.72
CA ASN A 106 -5.90 0.23 -11.95
C ASN A 106 -6.95 1.34 -12.02
N ASN A 107 -7.69 1.59 -10.94
CA ASN A 107 -8.69 2.66 -10.90
C ASN A 107 -8.05 4.06 -11.05
N PHE A 108 -6.86 4.26 -10.47
CA PHE A 108 -6.10 5.49 -10.65
C PHE A 108 -5.74 5.73 -12.12
N THR A 109 -5.22 4.72 -12.83
CA THR A 109 -4.91 4.85 -14.27
C THR A 109 -6.13 5.16 -15.13
N GLN A 110 -7.33 4.77 -14.68
CA GLN A 110 -8.59 5.02 -15.37
C GLN A 110 -9.22 6.40 -15.04
N ASN A 111 -8.53 7.26 -14.28
CA ASN A 111 -8.99 8.59 -13.83
C ASN A 111 -10.26 8.60 -12.96
N ASP A 112 -10.63 7.47 -12.34
CA ASP A 112 -11.77 7.37 -11.43
C ASP A 112 -11.32 7.64 -9.97
N TRP A 113 -10.75 8.82 -9.73
CA TRP A 113 -10.14 9.19 -8.47
C TRP A 113 -11.15 9.83 -7.49
N ASP A 114 -11.30 9.22 -6.31
CA ASP A 114 -12.06 9.73 -5.18
C ASP A 114 -11.22 9.66 -3.89
N SER A 115 -11.42 10.64 -3.00
CA SER A 115 -10.87 10.71 -1.63
C SER A 115 -11.01 9.41 -0.83
N LYS A 116 -12.07 8.62 -1.10
CA LYS A 116 -12.28 7.30 -0.50
C LYS A 116 -11.18 6.30 -0.90
N HIS A 117 -10.66 6.40 -2.11
CA HIS A 117 -9.57 5.55 -2.61
C HIS A 117 -8.25 5.92 -1.91
N ALA A 118 -7.96 7.21 -1.71
CA ALA A 118 -6.79 7.67 -0.95
C ALA A 118 -6.73 7.08 0.46
N ASN A 119 -7.86 7.14 1.17
CA ASN A 119 -7.98 6.58 2.52
C ASN A 119 -7.77 5.06 2.54
N ARG A 120 -8.20 4.36 1.48
CA ARG A 120 -8.03 2.92 1.36
C ARG A 120 -6.57 2.52 1.14
N ALA A 121 -5.83 3.26 0.31
CA ALA A 121 -4.40 3.03 0.11
C ALA A 121 -3.62 3.23 1.42
N ILE A 122 -3.90 4.32 2.15
CA ILE A 122 -3.31 4.56 3.48
C ILE A 122 -3.62 3.39 4.42
N ASN A 123 -4.86 2.91 4.44
CA ASN A 123 -5.25 1.80 5.30
C ASN A 123 -4.50 0.49 4.92
N CYS A 124 -4.34 0.20 3.63
CA CYS A 124 -3.54 -0.93 3.15
C CYS A 124 -2.09 -0.85 3.66
N THR A 125 -1.45 0.32 3.53
CA THR A 125 -0.10 0.57 4.07
C THR A 125 -0.01 0.26 5.58
N TRP A 126 -1.00 0.69 6.37
CA TRP A 126 -1.03 0.40 7.81
C TRP A 126 -1.23 -1.09 8.11
N ARG A 127 -2.11 -1.77 7.37
CA ARG A 127 -2.37 -3.21 7.54
C ARG A 127 -1.14 -4.05 7.23
N VAL A 128 -0.48 -3.79 6.10
CA VAL A 128 0.74 -4.50 5.71
C VAL A 128 1.86 -4.27 6.73
N LYS A 129 1.96 -3.05 7.28
CA LYS A 129 2.91 -2.75 8.36
C LYS A 129 2.61 -3.52 9.65
N ASP A 130 1.34 -3.56 10.06
CA ASP A 130 0.90 -4.32 11.24
C ASP A 130 1.22 -5.82 11.09
N ILE A 131 0.91 -6.39 9.93
CA ILE A 131 1.27 -7.78 9.60
C ILE A 131 2.79 -8.01 9.70
N ARG A 132 3.61 -7.09 9.18
CA ARG A 132 5.08 -7.19 9.32
C ARG A 132 5.54 -7.13 10.77
N ASP A 133 4.94 -6.26 11.57
CA ASP A 133 5.27 -6.15 12.99
C ASP A 133 4.90 -7.45 13.74
N GLU A 134 3.73 -8.03 13.46
CA GLU A 134 3.32 -9.34 13.99
C GLU A 134 4.25 -10.49 13.55
N LEU A 135 4.60 -10.55 12.27
CA LEU A 135 5.58 -11.51 11.75
C LEU A 135 6.96 -11.33 12.41
N GLY A 136 7.36 -10.08 12.67
CA GLY A 136 8.57 -9.74 13.40
C GLY A 136 8.56 -10.24 14.85
N LEU A 137 7.42 -10.14 15.53
CA LEU A 137 7.22 -10.71 16.88
C LEU A 137 7.33 -12.23 16.85
N ILE A 138 6.68 -12.91 15.88
CA ILE A 138 6.75 -14.36 15.73
C ILE A 138 8.19 -14.81 15.47
N ARG A 139 8.89 -14.15 14.53
CA ARG A 139 10.30 -14.41 14.24
C ARG A 139 11.18 -14.28 15.48
N LYS A 140 10.93 -13.26 16.32
CA LYS A 140 11.69 -13.05 17.56
C LYS A 140 11.46 -14.16 18.58
N VAL A 141 10.26 -14.73 18.65
CA VAL A 141 9.94 -15.88 19.52
C VAL A 141 10.54 -17.17 18.99
N LEU A 142 10.52 -17.36 17.67
CA LEU A 142 11.12 -18.53 17.01
C LEU A 142 12.64 -18.47 16.98
N THR A 143 13.26 -17.29 17.10
CA THR A 143 14.73 -17.20 17.13
C THR A 143 15.24 -17.75 18.46
N PRO A 144 16.04 -18.84 18.47
CA PRO A 144 16.48 -19.45 19.71
C PRO A 144 17.39 -18.48 20.50
N ARG A 145 16.95 -18.09 21.70
CA ARG A 145 17.81 -17.38 22.66
C ARG A 145 18.68 -18.41 23.37
N GLN A 146 19.90 -18.59 22.84
CA GLN A 146 21.00 -19.35 23.45
C GLN A 146 20.56 -20.64 24.17
N ALA A 147 20.29 -21.69 23.41
CA ALA A 147 20.25 -23.04 23.96
C ALA A 147 21.69 -23.52 24.22
N LYS A 148 22.26 -23.18 25.38
CA LYS A 148 23.38 -23.94 25.94
C LYS A 148 22.80 -25.23 26.51
N THR A 149 22.73 -26.28 25.70
CA THR A 149 22.38 -27.62 26.20
C THR A 149 23.28 -28.69 25.59
N SER A 150 23.82 -29.50 26.48
CA SER A 150 24.93 -30.43 26.36
C SER A 150 24.52 -31.84 25.92
N SER A 151 23.49 -32.03 25.10
CA SER A 151 23.03 -33.39 24.79
C SER A 151 22.40 -33.53 23.40
N ASP A 152 22.94 -34.52 22.68
CA ASP A 152 22.47 -35.12 21.43
C ASP A 152 22.36 -34.19 20.20
N PRO A 153 23.44 -34.10 19.38
CA PRO A 153 23.52 -33.16 18.25
C PRO A 153 22.49 -33.44 17.15
N ASP A 154 22.05 -34.68 16.97
CA ASP A 154 21.13 -35.08 15.89
C ASP A 154 19.66 -34.70 16.20
N TYR A 155 19.31 -34.73 17.48
CA TYR A 155 18.02 -34.22 17.95
C TYR A 155 17.93 -32.69 17.80
N ILE A 156 19.00 -31.97 18.14
CA ILE A 156 19.07 -30.51 18.04
C ILE A 156 19.00 -30.06 16.58
N SER A 157 19.73 -30.74 15.67
CA SER A 157 19.74 -30.41 14.24
C SER A 157 18.35 -30.53 13.61
N THR A 158 17.58 -31.57 14.00
CA THR A 158 16.21 -31.78 13.52
C THR A 158 15.30 -30.63 13.94
N LEU A 159 15.34 -30.22 15.22
CA LEU A 159 14.53 -29.10 15.70
C LEU A 159 14.94 -27.77 15.06
N GLN A 160 16.24 -27.56 14.89
CA GLN A 160 16.77 -26.37 14.23
C GLN A 160 16.30 -26.29 12.78
N SER A 161 16.33 -27.39 12.03
CA SER A 161 15.88 -27.40 10.63
C SER A 161 14.38 -27.05 10.48
N GLN A 162 13.51 -27.54 11.37
CA GLN A 162 12.09 -27.18 11.38
C GLN A 162 11.90 -25.69 11.64
N LEU A 163 12.60 -25.17 12.65
CA LEU A 163 12.55 -23.76 13.03
C LEU A 163 13.08 -22.84 11.92
N GLU A 164 14.17 -23.22 11.28
CA GLU A 164 14.73 -22.53 10.12
C GLU A 164 13.75 -22.51 8.94
N GLY A 165 12.99 -23.60 8.73
CA GLY A 165 11.91 -23.64 7.74
C GLY A 165 10.88 -22.54 7.97
N MET A 166 10.36 -22.42 9.20
CA MET A 166 9.41 -21.37 9.56
C MET A 166 10.02 -19.97 9.45
N ILE A 167 11.26 -19.78 9.93
CA ILE A 167 11.96 -18.49 9.83
C ILE A 167 12.16 -18.09 8.37
N LYS A 168 12.50 -19.04 7.50
CA LYS A 168 12.66 -18.81 6.07
C LYS A 168 11.34 -18.42 5.42
N TRP A 169 10.23 -19.09 5.76
CA TRP A 169 8.90 -18.72 5.27
C TRP A 169 8.51 -17.31 5.72
N ILE A 170 8.75 -16.96 6.98
CA ILE A 170 8.53 -15.58 7.49
C ILE A 170 9.37 -14.55 6.74
N LYS A 171 10.63 -14.86 6.41
CA LYS A 171 11.48 -13.95 5.61
C LYS A 171 10.93 -13.74 4.19
N TYR A 172 10.38 -14.78 3.56
CA TYR A 172 9.74 -14.62 2.26
C TYR A 172 8.50 -13.74 2.34
N MET A 173 7.64 -13.93 3.34
CA MET A 173 6.47 -13.08 3.55
C MET A 173 6.84 -11.64 3.91
N ASP A 174 7.89 -11.42 4.72
CA ASP A 174 8.41 -10.07 5.03
C ASP A 174 8.87 -9.36 3.75
N LYS A 175 9.50 -10.11 2.82
CA LYS A 175 9.88 -9.58 1.50
C LYS A 175 8.65 -9.24 0.64
N ASP A 176 7.67 -10.13 0.58
CA ASP A 176 6.45 -9.89 -0.19
C ASP A 176 5.68 -8.67 0.34
N ALA A 177 5.50 -8.59 1.66
CA ALA A 177 4.92 -7.43 2.34
C ALA A 177 5.71 -6.14 2.09
N THR A 178 7.05 -6.19 2.01
CA THR A 178 7.83 -4.99 1.67
C THR A 178 7.57 -4.53 0.24
N THR A 179 7.41 -5.45 -0.71
CA THR A 179 7.11 -5.07 -2.09
C THR A 179 5.74 -4.41 -2.21
N THR A 180 4.71 -4.95 -1.55
CA THR A 180 3.38 -4.34 -1.46
C THR A 180 3.41 -2.97 -0.79
N LEU A 181 4.20 -2.83 0.27
CA LEU A 181 4.34 -1.54 0.96
C LEU A 181 4.97 -0.48 0.06
N GLU A 182 6.02 -0.84 -0.67
CA GLU A 182 6.72 0.06 -1.60
C GLU A 182 5.83 0.48 -2.76
N SER A 183 5.11 -0.46 -3.38
CA SER A 183 4.18 -0.15 -4.46
C SER A 183 3.04 0.77 -3.98
N ALA A 184 2.50 0.53 -2.78
CA ALA A 184 1.43 1.36 -2.22
C ALA A 184 1.91 2.80 -1.96
N MET A 185 3.14 2.94 -1.43
CA MET A 185 3.78 4.24 -1.19
C MET A 185 4.06 4.99 -2.49
N LEU A 186 4.53 4.30 -3.53
CA LEU A 186 4.76 4.90 -4.85
C LEU A 186 3.45 5.41 -5.46
N ALA A 187 2.39 4.62 -5.38
CA ALA A 187 1.07 5.03 -5.83
C ALA A 187 0.61 6.31 -5.09
N GLN A 188 0.75 6.35 -3.76
CA GLN A 188 0.40 7.53 -2.96
C GLN A 188 1.25 8.78 -3.32
N ALA A 189 2.55 8.62 -3.56
CA ALA A 189 3.41 9.72 -3.97
C ALA A 189 2.98 10.29 -5.33
N SER A 190 2.72 9.42 -6.32
CA SER A 190 2.22 9.84 -7.64
C SER A 190 0.88 10.58 -7.56
N LEU A 191 0.04 10.21 -6.59
CA LEU A 191 -1.25 10.85 -6.35
C LEU A 191 -1.12 12.24 -5.77
N ASN A 192 -0.30 12.38 -4.72
CA ASN A 192 0.01 13.68 -4.14
C ASN A 192 0.62 14.61 -5.20
N GLU A 193 1.50 14.07 -6.05
CA GLU A 193 2.07 14.82 -7.17
C GLU A 193 0.99 15.25 -8.18
N ALA A 194 0.11 14.33 -8.61
CA ALA A 194 -0.97 14.63 -9.54
C ALA A 194 -1.96 15.68 -8.98
N GLU A 195 -2.28 15.61 -7.69
CA GLU A 195 -3.13 16.59 -7.01
C GLU A 195 -2.46 17.97 -6.96
N SER A 196 -1.18 18.02 -6.59
CA SER A 196 -0.42 19.27 -6.58
C SER A 196 -0.32 19.90 -7.98
N ALA A 197 -0.12 19.10 -9.02
CA ALA A 197 -0.12 19.54 -10.41
C ALA A 197 -1.49 20.07 -10.85
N ARG A 198 -2.58 19.47 -10.35
CA ARG A 198 -3.94 19.96 -10.61
C ARG A 198 -4.18 21.32 -9.96
N LEU A 199 -3.76 21.51 -8.71
CA LEU A 199 -3.85 22.80 -8.01
C LEU A 199 -2.98 23.88 -8.69
N MET A 200 -1.79 23.51 -9.14
CA MET A 200 -0.88 24.41 -9.85
C MET A 200 -1.53 24.96 -11.13
N LYS A 201 -2.29 24.14 -11.87
CA LYS A 201 -3.04 24.61 -13.06
C LYS A 201 -4.07 25.69 -12.73
N PHE A 202 -4.74 25.59 -11.59
CA PHE A 202 -5.71 26.61 -11.17
C PHE A 202 -5.05 27.95 -10.83
N ILE A 203 -3.82 27.94 -10.31
CA ILE A 203 -3.07 29.16 -9.99
C ILE A 203 -2.46 29.79 -11.25
N ILE A 204 -1.92 28.98 -12.18
CA ILE A 204 -1.27 29.47 -13.41
C ILE A 204 -2.27 30.01 -14.44
N LEU A 205 -3.48 29.45 -14.52
CA LEU A 205 -4.49 29.83 -15.52
C LEU A 205 -4.85 31.33 -15.49
N PRO A 206 -5.24 31.95 -14.35
CA PRO A 206 -5.57 33.38 -14.32
C PRO A 206 -4.36 34.26 -14.62
N PHE A 207 -3.16 33.91 -14.13
CA PHE A 207 -1.93 34.64 -14.44
C PHE A 207 -1.63 34.65 -15.94
N THR A 208 -1.80 33.49 -16.60
CA THR A 208 -1.64 33.36 -18.04
C THR A 208 -2.68 34.20 -18.80
N ILE A 209 -3.94 34.23 -18.36
CA ILE A 209 -4.99 35.06 -18.98
C ILE A 209 -4.63 36.55 -18.90
N VAL A 210 -4.23 37.03 -17.71
CA VAL A 210 -3.78 38.41 -17.52
C VAL A 210 -2.59 38.72 -18.43
N THR A 211 -1.59 37.84 -18.47
CA THR A 211 -0.40 38.06 -19.29
C THR A 211 -0.72 38.11 -20.79
N VAL A 212 -1.59 37.22 -21.29
CA VAL A 212 -1.97 37.18 -22.72
C VAL A 212 -2.70 38.45 -23.16
N ILE A 213 -3.51 39.08 -22.29
CA ILE A 213 -4.21 40.32 -22.60
C ILE A 213 -3.28 41.53 -22.43
N PHE A 214 -2.54 41.61 -21.33
CA PHE A 214 -1.78 42.81 -21.00
C PHE A 214 -0.47 42.93 -21.76
N THR A 215 0.19 41.84 -22.13
CA THR A 215 1.47 41.88 -22.86
C THR A 215 1.37 42.59 -24.22
N PRO A 216 0.40 42.26 -25.12
CA PRO A 216 0.24 42.99 -26.36
C PRO A 216 -0.22 44.44 -26.14
N LEU A 217 -1.08 44.68 -25.13
CA LEU A 217 -1.52 46.02 -24.79
C LEU A 217 -0.35 46.91 -24.32
N LEU A 218 0.53 46.38 -23.46
CA LEU A 218 1.78 47.02 -23.02
C LEU A 218 2.69 47.34 -24.21
N PHE A 219 2.84 46.40 -25.14
CA PHE A 219 3.61 46.62 -26.36
C PHE A 219 3.00 47.76 -27.22
N MET A 220 1.68 47.78 -27.39
CA MET A 220 0.98 48.84 -28.12
C MET A 220 1.15 50.20 -27.46
N THR A 221 1.09 50.28 -26.12
CA THR A 221 1.37 51.53 -25.41
C THR A 221 2.80 52.02 -25.65
N GLY A 222 3.77 51.11 -25.73
CA GLY A 222 5.15 51.43 -26.10
C GLY A 222 5.27 51.99 -27.52
N LEU A 223 4.59 51.38 -28.50
CA LEU A 223 4.58 51.89 -29.88
C LEU A 223 3.96 53.29 -30.00
N PHE A 224 2.93 53.59 -29.22
CA PHE A 224 2.31 54.92 -29.22
C PHE A 224 3.14 55.99 -28.49
N ALA A 225 3.99 55.58 -27.53
CA ALA A 225 4.90 56.50 -26.86
C ALA A 225 6.12 56.89 -27.73
N VAL A 226 6.41 56.12 -28.78
CA VAL A 226 7.46 56.45 -29.74
C VAL A 226 6.96 57.53 -30.70
N ASN A 227 7.65 58.67 -30.70
CA ASN A 227 7.36 59.79 -31.59
C ASN A 227 7.61 59.36 -33.06
N SER A 228 6.53 59.21 -33.85
CA SER A 228 6.62 58.79 -35.25
C SER A 228 5.77 59.71 -36.14
N ASP A 229 6.31 60.07 -37.31
CA ASP A 229 5.69 61.00 -38.27
C ASP A 229 4.43 60.42 -38.96
N GLY A 230 4.08 59.16 -38.69
CA GLY A 230 2.95 58.44 -39.31
C GLY A 230 1.61 58.55 -38.58
N PHE A 231 1.55 59.24 -37.44
CA PHE A 231 0.30 59.47 -36.70
C PHE A 231 -0.49 60.64 -37.32
N PRO A 232 -1.83 60.61 -37.33
CA PRO A 232 -2.63 61.72 -37.85
C PRO A 232 -2.45 62.97 -36.97
N HIS A 233 -1.91 64.04 -37.55
CA HIS A 233 -1.73 65.35 -36.91
C HIS A 233 -2.74 66.36 -37.49
N ASN A 234 -3.14 67.36 -36.69
CA ASN A 234 -3.88 68.51 -37.21
C ASN A 234 -2.93 69.53 -37.88
N GLU A 235 -3.47 70.52 -38.60
CA GLU A 235 -2.68 71.55 -39.30
C GLU A 235 -1.69 72.33 -38.39
N ASP A 236 -1.92 72.32 -37.07
CA ASP A 236 -1.09 72.98 -36.04
C ASP A 236 -0.01 72.06 -35.41
N GLY A 237 0.15 70.82 -35.88
CA GLY A 237 1.18 69.89 -35.38
C GLY A 237 0.87 69.22 -34.04
N GLU A 238 -0.32 69.42 -33.47
CA GLU A 238 -0.75 68.75 -32.23
C GLU A 238 -1.31 67.34 -32.50
N LEU A 239 -0.91 66.37 -31.67
CA LEU A 239 -1.41 65.00 -31.65
C LEU A 239 -2.83 64.95 -31.08
N ARG A 240 -3.85 65.06 -31.92
CA ARG A 240 -5.26 64.79 -31.54
C ARG A 240 -5.74 63.55 -32.26
N THR A 241 -5.64 62.40 -31.60
CA THR A 241 -6.09 61.12 -32.16
C THR A 241 -7.63 61.08 -32.23
N PRO A 242 -8.24 60.93 -33.43
CA PRO A 242 -9.68 60.72 -33.51
C PRO A 242 -10.01 59.37 -32.87
N SER A 243 -10.97 59.35 -31.93
CA SER A 243 -11.27 58.17 -31.10
C SER A 243 -11.60 56.92 -31.91
N ASP A 244 -12.17 57.10 -33.11
CA ASP A 244 -12.56 56.02 -34.03
C ASP A 244 -11.35 55.37 -34.75
N TRP A 245 -10.31 56.14 -35.07
CA TRP A 245 -9.07 55.61 -35.64
C TRP A 245 -8.29 54.78 -34.62
N PHE A 246 -8.21 55.29 -33.39
CA PHE A 246 -7.56 54.63 -32.26
C PHE A 246 -8.26 53.32 -31.89
N TRP A 247 -9.58 53.35 -31.77
CA TRP A 247 -10.40 52.18 -31.48
C TRP A 247 -10.21 51.07 -32.54
N ARG A 248 -10.28 51.43 -33.82
CA ARG A 248 -10.12 50.45 -34.92
C ARG A 248 -8.73 49.81 -34.93
N LYS A 249 -7.67 50.57 -34.65
CA LYS A 249 -6.30 50.04 -34.60
C LYS A 249 -6.05 49.17 -33.37
N MET A 250 -6.59 49.54 -32.21
CA MET A 250 -6.51 48.74 -30.98
C MET A 250 -7.23 47.40 -31.13
N VAL A 251 -8.46 47.42 -31.67
CA VAL A 251 -9.25 46.20 -31.92
C VAL A 251 -8.54 45.28 -32.92
N ILE A 252 -7.98 45.80 -34.01
CA ILE A 252 -7.23 44.98 -34.98
C ILE A 252 -5.98 44.34 -34.35
N GLY A 253 -5.29 45.04 -33.45
CA GLY A 253 -4.11 44.51 -32.75
C GLY A 253 -4.48 43.36 -31.81
N GLU A 254 -5.46 43.58 -30.93
CA GLU A 254 -5.89 42.60 -29.92
C GLU A 254 -6.46 41.32 -30.55
N PHE A 255 -7.40 41.46 -31.49
CA PHE A 255 -7.97 40.31 -32.20
C PHE A 255 -6.95 39.66 -33.14
N GLY A 256 -6.06 40.46 -33.76
CA GLY A 256 -5.00 39.97 -34.64
C GLY A 256 -4.01 39.04 -33.93
N THR A 257 -3.74 39.25 -32.64
CA THR A 257 -2.86 38.38 -31.84
C THR A 257 -3.60 37.25 -31.13
N LEU A 258 -4.82 37.48 -30.66
CA LEU A 258 -5.60 36.47 -29.91
C LEU A 258 -6.12 35.36 -30.82
N ILE A 259 -6.61 35.69 -32.02
CA ILE A 259 -7.18 34.71 -32.96
C ILE A 259 -6.18 33.61 -33.33
N PRO A 260 -4.94 33.89 -33.78
CA PRO A 260 -3.98 32.86 -34.11
C PRO A 260 -3.55 32.03 -32.89
N LEU A 261 -3.51 32.64 -31.70
CA LEU A 261 -3.18 31.93 -30.45
C LEU A 261 -4.30 30.95 -30.05
N VAL A 262 -5.56 31.37 -30.16
CA VAL A 262 -6.74 30.51 -29.94
C VAL A 262 -6.82 29.40 -30.99
N ILE A 263 -6.56 29.71 -32.28
CA ILE A 263 -6.50 28.72 -33.36
C ILE A 263 -5.38 27.72 -33.09
N PHE A 264 -4.21 28.16 -32.66
CA PHE A 264 -3.08 27.29 -32.33
C PHE A 264 -3.41 26.37 -31.13
N VAL A 265 -4.06 26.90 -30.10
CA VAL A 265 -4.53 26.11 -28.95
C VAL A 265 -5.60 25.09 -29.37
N LEU A 266 -6.56 25.47 -30.22
CA LEU A 266 -7.58 24.58 -30.76
C LEU A 266 -6.96 23.51 -31.66
N PHE A 267 -5.97 23.87 -32.47
CA PHE A 267 -5.21 22.95 -33.31
C PHE A 267 -4.46 21.92 -32.45
N LEU A 268 -3.76 22.34 -31.39
CA LEU A 268 -3.11 21.44 -30.44
C LEU A 268 -4.12 20.56 -29.70
N TYR A 269 -5.28 21.10 -29.33
CA TYR A 269 -6.36 20.33 -28.70
C TYR A 269 -6.90 19.25 -29.63
N TYR A 270 -7.16 19.59 -30.90
CA TYR A 270 -7.67 18.65 -31.89
C TYR A 270 -6.63 17.60 -32.28
N SER A 271 -5.38 18.01 -32.44
CA SER A 271 -4.27 17.11 -32.79
C SER A 271 -3.89 16.15 -31.65
N ARG A 272 -4.13 16.52 -30.38
CA ARG A 272 -3.99 15.61 -29.23
C ARG A 272 -5.15 14.62 -29.09
N ARG A 273 -6.32 14.96 -29.63
CA ARG A 273 -7.47 14.05 -29.72
C ARG A 273 -7.34 13.14 -30.95
N GLY A 274 -6.23 12.39 -31.01
CA GLY A 274 -6.12 11.26 -31.95
C GLY A 274 -7.30 10.30 -31.73
N PRO A 275 -7.79 9.63 -32.79
CA PRO A 275 -9.05 8.93 -32.76
C PRO A 275 -9.05 7.85 -31.66
N LYS A 276 -10.01 7.95 -30.73
CA LYS A 276 -10.36 6.82 -29.86
C LYS A 276 -10.79 5.68 -30.79
N ASN A 277 -9.99 4.61 -30.84
CA ASN A 277 -10.39 3.36 -31.47
C ASN A 277 -11.76 2.95 -30.93
N GLN A 278 -12.73 2.84 -31.84
CA GLN A 278 -14.04 2.27 -31.55
C GLN A 278 -13.87 0.79 -31.18
N PRO A 279 -14.69 0.24 -30.27
CA PRO A 279 -14.76 -1.19 -30.04
C PRO A 279 -15.23 -1.89 -31.32
N GLN A 280 -14.50 -2.91 -31.77
CA GLN A 280 -14.96 -3.77 -32.86
C GLN A 280 -16.16 -4.58 -32.37
N GLU A 281 -17.32 -4.35 -32.98
CA GLU A 281 -18.49 -5.21 -32.87
C GLU A 281 -18.77 -5.88 -34.24
N GLN A 282 -18.37 -7.15 -34.31
CA GLN A 282 -19.03 -8.31 -34.92
C GLN A 282 -19.21 -8.54 -36.45
N LEU A 283 -19.20 -9.85 -36.75
CA LEU A 283 -19.70 -10.64 -37.90
C LEU A 283 -18.82 -10.64 -39.17
N GLY A 284 -18.26 -11.74 -39.67
CA GLY A 284 -18.65 -13.15 -39.81
C GLY A 284 -18.22 -13.59 -41.24
N PRO A 285 -18.29 -14.85 -41.70
CA PRO A 285 -18.83 -16.08 -41.10
C PRO A 285 -17.77 -17.03 -40.50
#